data_AF-A0A7V5R1G3-F1
#
_entry.id   AF-A0A7V5R1G3-F1
#
_cell.length_a   1.000
_cell.length_b   1.000
_cell.length_c   1.000
_cell.angle_alpha   90.00
_cell.angle_beta   90.00
_cell.angle_gamma   90.00
#
_symmetry.space_group_name_H-M   'P 1'
#
loop_
_entity.id
_entity.type
_entity.pdbx_description
1 polymer ?
#
loop_
_entity_poly.entity_id
_entity_poly.type
_entity_poly.pdbx_seq_one_letter_code
_entity_poly.pdbx_strand_id
1 'polypeptide(L)'
;MFILLYSIVAYLFVGNSHANKTKNLLQNNPQLIYGQQVSVENGFQFKLDDLGEAAIILKTESFNASDYTQLNLRIKQLPINYQVQLVWIVNEQEENNEIRLLQPNGDNIVDVLSYVPAWQGQVLQLGLRILPHDHLGIAITSTQAIELEYAQLENSHFLKNYLVLFNYWLQYQPWSYRSINHTKLYQHLPFYAQPLVFILMWLFSALFIVYVIDKKVGNVTLIVLVTTAWVYLDIIYLHNNVQRNSWVQSIYANGDKPLPDEELNKLAKQVKTLLGLKNNKLDKLKYHKVLILSSDRYHRARLIYHMLPVNSSFLDEAIEKNVRATVQPGDYILSYDFIGNPIKPDQGQLNISTTTIKVKEIAQGDKFSIMRVTE
;
A
#
# COMPACT_ATOMS: atom_id res chain seq x y z
N MET A 1 2.44 -18.03 -27.72
CA MET A 1 2.95 -17.71 -29.07
C MET A 1 3.04 -16.20 -29.32
N PHE A 2 1.97 -15.42 -29.09
CA PHE A 2 1.96 -13.96 -29.34
C PHE A 2 2.89 -13.14 -28.44
N ILE A 3 2.91 -13.43 -27.12
CA ILE A 3 3.86 -12.83 -26.17
C ILE A 3 5.31 -13.09 -26.61
N LEU A 4 5.57 -14.29 -27.12
CA LEU A 4 6.87 -14.69 -27.65
C LEU A 4 7.25 -13.86 -28.89
N LEU A 5 6.33 -13.68 -29.85
CA LEU A 5 6.60 -12.96 -31.10
C LEU A 5 6.82 -11.45 -30.87
N TYR A 6 6.02 -10.82 -30.01
CA TYR A 6 6.21 -9.41 -29.63
C TYR A 6 7.50 -9.20 -28.84
N SER A 7 7.80 -10.11 -27.90
CA SER A 7 9.05 -10.08 -27.13
C SER A 7 10.27 -10.22 -28.04
N ILE A 8 10.20 -11.06 -29.09
CA ILE A 8 11.26 -11.20 -30.10
C ILE A 8 11.43 -9.92 -30.93
N VAL A 9 10.35 -9.26 -31.35
CA VAL A 9 10.44 -8.00 -32.12
C VAL A 9 11.01 -6.87 -31.24
N ALA A 10 10.54 -6.74 -30.00
CA ALA A 10 11.09 -5.76 -29.05
C ALA A 10 12.57 -6.04 -28.71
N TYR A 11 12.96 -7.31 -28.61
CA TYR A 11 14.35 -7.74 -28.41
C TYR A 11 15.26 -7.31 -29.57
N LEU A 12 14.82 -7.51 -30.81
CA LEU A 12 15.58 -7.15 -32.00
C LEU A 12 15.79 -5.64 -32.18
N PHE A 13 14.91 -4.81 -31.62
CA PHE A 13 15.00 -3.35 -31.73
C PHE A 13 15.77 -2.65 -30.59
N VAL A 14 16.00 -3.31 -29.45
CA VAL A 14 16.54 -2.67 -28.22
C VAL A 14 17.85 -3.31 -27.73
N GLY A 15 18.37 -4.32 -28.44
CA GLY A 15 19.52 -5.12 -28.03
C GLY A 15 20.86 -4.38 -28.02
N ASN A 16 21.15 -3.64 -26.95
CA ASN A 16 22.53 -3.34 -26.53
C ASN A 16 22.86 -4.15 -25.28
N SER A 17 23.88 -5.01 -25.38
CA SER A 17 24.36 -5.85 -24.28
C SER A 17 25.19 -5.01 -23.32
N HIS A 18 24.58 -4.56 -22.22
CA HIS A 18 25.35 -4.14 -21.05
C HIS A 18 25.64 -5.37 -20.18
N ALA A 19 26.85 -5.42 -19.62
CA ALA A 19 27.24 -6.46 -18.68
C ALA A 19 26.30 -6.44 -17.47
N ASN A 20 25.83 -7.62 -17.04
CA ASN A 20 24.98 -7.77 -15.86
C ASN A 20 25.78 -7.36 -14.62
N LYS A 21 25.57 -6.14 -14.13
CA LYS A 21 26.03 -5.71 -12.81
C LYS A 21 25.07 -6.26 -11.76
N THR A 22 25.61 -6.84 -10.70
CA THR A 22 24.84 -7.37 -9.58
C THR A 22 25.46 -6.93 -8.26
N LYS A 23 24.64 -6.59 -7.27
CA LYS A 23 25.09 -6.18 -5.94
C LYS A 23 24.26 -6.88 -4.87
N ASN A 24 24.91 -7.76 -4.11
CA ASN A 24 24.27 -8.44 -2.98
C ASN A 24 24.17 -7.48 -1.79
N LEU A 25 22.95 -7.22 -1.33
CA LEU A 25 22.66 -6.24 -0.29
C LEU A 25 22.84 -6.81 1.13
N LEU A 26 22.89 -8.14 1.27
CA LEU A 26 23.05 -8.82 2.55
C LEU A 26 24.53 -9.06 2.93
N GLN A 27 25.45 -8.92 1.97
CA GLN A 27 26.87 -9.23 2.16
C GLN A 27 27.55 -8.37 3.24
N ASN A 28 27.08 -7.15 3.45
CA ASN A 28 27.70 -6.18 4.34
C ASN A 28 27.02 -6.07 5.72
N ASN A 29 26.37 -7.14 6.16
CA ASN A 29 25.65 -7.21 7.44
C ASN A 29 24.59 -6.10 7.59
N PRO A 30 23.35 -6.33 7.14
CA PRO A 30 22.25 -5.40 7.36
C PRO A 30 22.08 -5.06 8.84
N GLN A 31 21.66 -3.82 9.10
CA GLN A 31 21.46 -3.30 10.46
C GLN A 31 19.99 -3.04 10.70
N LEU A 32 19.44 -3.62 11.77
CA LEU A 32 18.09 -3.34 12.22
C LEU A 32 18.07 -1.99 12.97
N ILE A 33 17.19 -1.08 12.58
CA ILE A 33 16.90 0.16 13.32
C ILE A 33 15.69 -0.04 14.25
N TYR A 34 14.61 -0.60 13.70
CA TYR A 34 13.35 -0.88 14.40
C TYR A 34 13.04 -2.37 14.34
N GLY A 35 12.54 -2.93 15.44
CA GLY A 35 12.31 -4.36 15.63
C GLY A 35 13.34 -5.02 16.55
N GLN A 36 13.23 -6.35 16.71
CA GLN A 36 14.14 -7.16 17.52
C GLN A 36 14.93 -8.12 16.64
N GLN A 37 16.26 -7.97 16.60
CA GLN A 37 17.12 -8.90 15.89
C GLN A 37 17.22 -10.22 16.65
N VAL A 38 17.06 -11.35 15.96
CA VAL A 38 17.05 -12.69 16.57
C VAL A 38 18.37 -13.43 16.32
N SER A 39 18.82 -13.50 15.06
CA SER A 39 20.04 -14.22 14.69
C SER A 39 20.63 -13.71 13.36
N VAL A 40 21.91 -14.00 13.13
CA VAL A 40 22.68 -13.64 11.91
C VAL A 40 23.28 -14.87 11.21
N GLU A 41 23.36 -16.03 11.89
CA GLU A 41 24.20 -17.15 11.44
C GLU A 41 23.72 -17.82 10.14
N ASN A 42 22.40 -17.79 9.83
CA ASN A 42 21.80 -18.45 8.65
C ASN A 42 20.96 -17.50 7.78
N GLY A 43 21.23 -16.20 7.83
CA GLY A 43 20.41 -15.17 7.17
C GLY A 43 20.02 -14.06 8.15
N PHE A 44 19.45 -12.98 7.65
CA PHE A 44 19.06 -11.86 8.51
C PHE A 44 17.65 -12.10 9.07
N GLN A 45 17.58 -12.47 10.35
CA GLN A 45 16.33 -12.80 11.04
C GLN A 45 15.97 -11.75 12.08
N PHE A 46 14.72 -11.29 12.03
CA PHE A 46 14.20 -10.24 12.90
C PHE A 46 12.75 -10.49 13.28
N LYS A 47 12.32 -9.87 14.37
CA LYS A 47 10.91 -9.73 14.75
C LYS A 47 10.52 -8.27 14.62
N LEU A 48 9.25 -8.07 14.34
CA LEU A 48 8.63 -6.75 14.33
C LEU A 48 8.59 -6.20 15.76
N ASP A 49 8.57 -4.88 15.90
CA ASP A 49 8.35 -4.23 17.18
C ASP A 49 6.89 -4.35 17.66
N ASP A 50 6.56 -3.69 18.78
CA ASP A 50 5.21 -3.69 19.35
C ASP A 50 4.16 -3.03 18.43
N LEU A 51 4.59 -2.19 17.49
CA LEU A 51 3.75 -1.56 16.47
C LEU A 51 3.62 -2.44 15.20
N GLY A 52 4.35 -3.55 15.14
CA GLY A 52 4.42 -4.39 13.95
C GLY A 52 5.36 -3.82 12.88
N GLU A 53 6.24 -2.89 13.20
CA GLU A 53 7.18 -2.31 12.25
C GLU A 53 8.58 -2.92 12.38
N ALA A 54 9.31 -2.93 11.26
CA ALA A 54 10.75 -3.15 11.25
C ALA A 54 11.40 -2.28 10.18
N ALA A 55 12.60 -1.78 10.45
CA ALA A 55 13.40 -1.05 9.48
C ALA A 55 14.82 -1.58 9.45
N ILE A 56 15.30 -1.86 8.24
CA ILE A 56 16.57 -2.53 7.97
C ILE A 56 17.39 -1.61 7.07
N ILE A 57 18.56 -1.17 7.54
CA ILE A 57 19.54 -0.50 6.69
C ILE A 57 20.38 -1.56 5.99
N LEU A 58 20.42 -1.48 4.67
CA LEU A 58 21.28 -2.30 3.83
C LEU A 58 22.59 -1.53 3.62
N LYS A 59 23.66 -1.96 4.27
CA LYS A 59 24.96 -1.28 4.20
C LYS A 59 25.55 -1.41 2.80
N THR A 60 25.50 -0.35 2.02
CA THR A 60 26.07 -0.34 0.67
C THR A 60 26.97 0.87 0.50
N GLU A 61 28.12 0.69 -0.16
CA GLU A 61 28.84 1.83 -0.72
C GLU A 61 27.96 2.57 -1.71
N SER A 62 28.19 3.87 -1.89
CA SER A 62 27.39 4.68 -2.81
C SER A 62 27.49 4.14 -4.23
N PHE A 63 26.38 4.24 -4.96
CA PHE A 63 26.29 3.71 -6.33
C PHE A 63 25.33 4.53 -7.17
N ASN A 64 25.46 4.44 -8.49
CA ASN A 64 24.53 5.11 -9.38
C ASN A 64 23.26 4.26 -9.54
N ALA A 65 22.08 4.86 -9.38
CA ALA A 65 20.79 4.20 -9.56
C ALA A 65 20.66 3.58 -10.97
N SER A 66 21.27 4.19 -11.99
CA SER A 66 21.26 3.69 -13.36
C SER A 66 21.99 2.36 -13.56
N ASP A 67 22.90 1.99 -12.64
CA ASP A 67 23.61 0.72 -12.69
C ASP A 67 22.74 -0.48 -12.29
N TYR A 68 21.59 -0.23 -11.64
CA TYR A 68 20.71 -1.28 -11.14
C TYR A 68 19.26 -0.94 -11.44
N THR A 69 18.64 -1.73 -12.32
CA THR A 69 17.28 -1.49 -12.79
C THR A 69 16.25 -2.36 -12.07
N GLN A 70 16.69 -3.34 -11.28
CA GLN A 70 15.85 -4.29 -10.56
C GLN A 70 16.33 -4.52 -9.13
N LEU A 71 15.38 -4.79 -8.24
CA LEU A 71 15.59 -5.36 -6.92
C LEU A 71 15.00 -6.76 -6.89
N ASN A 72 15.80 -7.74 -6.51
CA ASN A 72 15.36 -9.10 -6.29
C ASN A 72 15.35 -9.38 -4.78
N LEU A 73 14.21 -9.80 -4.26
CA LEU A 73 13.94 -9.89 -2.83
C LEU A 73 13.22 -11.19 -2.50
N ARG A 74 13.68 -11.86 -1.44
CA ARG A 74 13.02 -13.01 -0.84
C ARG A 74 12.97 -12.86 0.67
N ILE A 75 11.75 -12.80 1.18
CA ILE A 75 11.49 -12.76 2.62
C ILE A 75 10.59 -13.94 2.96
N LYS A 76 11.00 -14.75 3.92
CA LYS A 76 10.22 -15.86 4.45
C LYS A 76 9.49 -15.45 5.72
N GLN A 77 8.35 -16.10 5.94
CA GLN A 77 7.51 -15.92 7.13
C GLN A 77 7.02 -14.47 7.31
N LEU A 78 7.04 -13.65 6.24
CA LEU A 78 6.39 -12.35 6.23
C LEU A 78 4.87 -12.57 6.18
N PRO A 79 4.10 -12.11 7.18
CA PRO A 79 2.66 -12.26 7.11
C PRO A 79 2.08 -11.34 6.03
N ILE A 80 1.07 -11.81 5.28
CA ILE A 80 0.51 -11.10 4.12
C ILE A 80 -0.20 -9.76 4.46
N ASN A 81 -0.40 -9.47 5.75
CA ASN A 81 -0.89 -8.17 6.22
C ASN A 81 0.23 -7.12 6.36
N TYR A 82 1.48 -7.47 6.04
CA TYR A 82 2.61 -6.54 6.02
C TYR A 82 3.01 -6.19 4.59
N GLN A 83 3.34 -4.92 4.38
CA GLN A 83 3.95 -4.42 3.16
C GLN A 83 5.44 -4.15 3.38
N VAL A 84 6.20 -4.34 2.32
CA VAL A 84 7.62 -3.98 2.27
C VAL A 84 7.76 -2.71 1.43
N GLN A 85 8.48 -1.74 1.95
CA GLN A 85 8.89 -0.55 1.23
C GLN A 85 10.40 -0.54 1.08
N LEU A 86 10.87 -0.14 -0.10
CA LEU A 86 12.25 0.25 -0.31
C LEU A 86 12.38 1.73 0.01
N VAL A 87 13.37 2.09 0.83
CA VAL A 87 13.68 3.47 1.20
C VAL A 87 15.11 3.78 0.77
N TRP A 88 15.35 4.92 0.15
CA TRP A 88 16.68 5.34 -0.27
C TRP A 88 16.90 6.85 -0.17
N ILE A 89 18.18 7.23 -0.08
CA ILE A 89 18.64 8.62 -0.04
C ILE A 89 19.54 8.86 -1.25
N VAL A 90 19.31 9.96 -1.96
CA VAL A 90 20.11 10.39 -3.11
C VAL A 90 20.96 11.59 -2.71
N ASN A 91 22.21 11.66 -3.19
CA ASN A 91 23.20 12.68 -2.80
C ASN A 91 22.74 14.15 -2.99
N GLU A 92 21.72 14.39 -3.80
CA GLU A 92 21.20 15.72 -4.14
C GLU A 92 19.83 16.03 -3.50
N GLN A 93 19.29 15.11 -2.68
CA GLN A 93 17.99 15.27 -2.03
C GLN A 93 18.09 14.88 -0.54
N GLU A 94 17.75 15.79 0.36
CA GLU A 94 17.68 15.49 1.81
C GLU A 94 16.48 14.62 2.18
N GLU A 95 15.46 14.56 1.32
CA GLU A 95 14.26 13.76 1.57
C GLU A 95 14.49 12.28 1.27
N ASN A 96 13.97 11.43 2.14
CA ASN A 96 13.93 9.98 1.92
C ASN A 96 12.94 9.69 0.79
N ASN A 97 13.41 8.99 -0.23
CA ASN A 97 12.55 8.45 -1.27
C ASN A 97 12.05 7.06 -0.83
N GLU A 98 10.78 6.77 -1.10
CA GLU A 98 10.19 5.47 -0.78
C GLU A 98 9.33 4.92 -1.91
N ILE A 99 9.33 3.60 -2.06
CA ILE A 99 8.38 2.88 -2.91
C ILE A 99 7.90 1.61 -2.24
N ARG A 100 6.61 1.30 -2.42
CA ARG A 100 6.03 0.02 -2.04
C ARG A 100 6.49 -1.06 -3.00
N LEU A 101 7.12 -2.09 -2.47
CA LEU A 101 7.54 -3.27 -3.22
C LEU A 101 6.39 -4.25 -3.37
N LEU A 102 6.52 -5.13 -4.36
CA LEU A 102 5.72 -6.32 -4.46
C LEU A 102 5.91 -7.22 -3.24
N GLN A 103 4.85 -7.93 -2.82
CA GLN A 103 4.82 -8.60 -1.53
C GLN A 103 5.58 -9.94 -1.53
N PRO A 104 6.75 -10.05 -0.86
CA PRO A 104 7.54 -11.28 -0.84
C PRO A 104 6.98 -12.26 0.21
N ASN A 105 6.22 -13.27 -0.24
CA ASN A 105 5.64 -14.30 0.63
C ASN A 105 6.42 -15.63 0.56
N GLY A 106 7.74 -15.57 0.73
CA GLY A 106 8.64 -16.74 0.63
C GLY A 106 9.08 -17.10 -0.79
N ASP A 107 8.45 -16.49 -1.80
CA ASP A 107 8.88 -16.55 -3.19
C ASP A 107 9.92 -15.47 -3.51
N ASN A 108 10.71 -15.73 -4.55
CA ASN A 108 11.65 -14.75 -5.07
C ASN A 108 10.90 -13.74 -5.94
N ILE A 109 10.94 -12.46 -5.54
CA ILE A 109 10.20 -11.40 -6.20
C ILE A 109 11.17 -10.38 -6.78
N VAL A 110 10.88 -9.98 -8.02
CA VAL A 110 11.65 -8.96 -8.73
C VAL A 110 10.79 -7.71 -8.86
N ASP A 111 11.28 -6.61 -8.30
CA ASP A 111 10.73 -5.27 -8.47
C ASP A 111 11.55 -4.49 -9.50
N VAL A 112 10.88 -3.79 -10.41
CA VAL A 112 11.56 -2.99 -11.45
C VAL A 112 11.68 -1.54 -11.03
N LEU A 113 12.88 -1.12 -10.65
CA LEU A 113 13.17 0.20 -10.12
C LEU A 113 13.33 1.27 -11.21
N SER A 114 13.72 0.88 -12.43
CA SER A 114 13.99 1.83 -13.52
C SER A 114 12.78 2.69 -13.95
N TYR A 115 11.57 2.34 -13.54
CA TYR A 115 10.35 3.09 -13.85
C TYR A 115 9.89 4.02 -12.73
N VAL A 116 10.59 4.00 -11.59
CA VAL A 116 10.32 4.88 -10.46
C VAL A 116 10.98 6.22 -10.75
N PRO A 117 10.22 7.34 -10.86
CA PRO A 117 10.79 8.62 -11.23
C PRO A 117 11.90 9.10 -10.28
N ALA A 118 11.78 8.77 -9.00
CA ALA A 118 12.74 9.07 -7.95
C ALA A 118 13.98 8.14 -7.93
N TRP A 119 14.02 7.07 -8.74
CA TRP A 119 15.16 6.15 -8.82
C TRP A 119 16.21 6.66 -9.82
N GLN A 120 16.86 7.76 -9.48
CA GLN A 120 17.86 8.42 -10.33
C GLN A 120 18.98 9.02 -9.47
N GLY A 121 20.16 9.21 -10.07
CA GLY A 121 21.31 9.81 -9.40
C GLY A 121 22.12 8.85 -8.52
N GLN A 122 22.94 9.41 -7.65
CA GLN A 122 23.82 8.63 -6.76
C GLN A 122 23.08 8.27 -5.46
N VAL A 123 22.79 6.99 -5.29
CA VAL A 123 22.21 6.43 -4.06
C VAL A 123 23.31 6.33 -3.01
N LEU A 124 23.08 7.01 -1.87
CA LEU A 124 24.00 7.01 -0.73
C LEU A 124 23.65 5.90 0.27
N GLN A 125 22.36 5.69 0.50
CA GLN A 125 21.86 4.73 1.48
C GLN A 125 20.61 4.04 0.94
N LEU A 126 20.46 2.77 1.30
CA LEU A 126 19.34 1.93 0.95
C LEU A 126 18.84 1.22 2.22
N GLY A 127 17.53 1.04 2.33
CA GLY A 127 16.93 0.29 3.42
C GLY A 127 15.58 -0.32 3.02
N LEU A 128 15.14 -1.26 3.84
CA LEU A 128 13.81 -1.85 3.76
C LEU A 128 13.02 -1.44 4.99
N ARG A 129 11.78 -1.00 4.78
CA ARG A 129 10.81 -0.78 5.84
C ARG A 129 9.69 -1.79 5.70
N ILE A 130 9.36 -2.46 6.79
CA ILE A 130 8.26 -3.42 6.88
C ILE A 130 7.26 -2.83 7.84
N LEU A 131 6.04 -2.65 7.37
CA LEU A 131 4.96 -2.06 8.15
C LEU A 131 3.63 -2.74 7.80
N PRO A 132 2.62 -2.68 8.68
CA PRO A 132 1.31 -3.24 8.36
C PRO A 132 0.72 -2.54 7.14
N HIS A 133 -0.05 -3.27 6.35
CA HIS A 133 -0.84 -2.71 5.26
C HIS A 133 -1.93 -1.79 5.83
N ASP A 134 -1.94 -0.53 5.40
CA ASP A 134 -2.92 0.50 5.79
C ASP A 134 -4.39 0.04 5.69
N HIS A 135 -4.68 -0.91 4.80
CA HIS A 135 -6.05 -1.36 4.48
C HIS A 135 -6.43 -2.71 5.10
N LEU A 136 -5.44 -3.51 5.51
CA LEU A 136 -5.69 -4.79 6.16
C LEU A 136 -5.75 -4.64 7.68
N GLY A 137 -5.35 -3.47 8.22
CA GLY A 137 -5.80 -2.95 9.52
C GLY A 137 -5.38 -3.77 10.74
N ILE A 138 -4.42 -4.69 10.60
CA ILE A 138 -3.97 -5.54 11.69
C ILE A 138 -2.44 -5.56 11.68
N ALA A 139 -1.82 -4.98 12.70
CA ALA A 139 -0.47 -5.38 13.08
C ALA A 139 -0.61 -6.71 13.83
N ILE A 140 -0.24 -7.81 13.17
CA ILE A 140 -0.20 -9.13 13.81
C ILE A 140 1.22 -9.30 14.32
N THR A 141 1.40 -9.30 15.63
CA THR A 141 2.68 -9.67 16.22
C THR A 141 3.02 -11.09 15.78
N SER A 142 3.90 -11.20 14.78
CA SER A 142 4.39 -12.49 14.33
C SER A 142 5.23 -13.08 15.45
N THR A 143 4.77 -14.20 16.01
CA THR A 143 5.56 -14.96 16.99
C THR A 143 6.80 -15.58 16.32
N GLN A 144 6.72 -15.83 15.01
CA GLN A 144 7.77 -16.35 14.16
C GLN A 144 8.71 -15.23 13.70
N ALA A 145 10.02 -15.54 13.65
CA ALA A 145 11.02 -14.61 13.15
C ALA A 145 10.91 -14.49 11.62
N ILE A 146 10.83 -13.27 11.13
CA ILE A 146 10.84 -12.98 9.69
C ILE A 146 12.29 -13.11 9.22
N GLU A 147 12.48 -13.77 8.08
CA GLU A 147 13.79 -14.06 7.54
C GLU A 147 13.97 -13.38 6.17
N LEU A 148 14.91 -12.44 6.09
CA LEU A 148 15.38 -11.86 4.84
C LEU A 148 16.48 -12.77 4.28
N GLU A 149 16.09 -13.70 3.41
CA GLU A 149 16.99 -14.70 2.82
C GLU A 149 17.86 -14.12 1.71
N TYR A 150 17.27 -13.23 0.91
CA TYR A 150 17.92 -12.76 -0.32
C TYR A 150 17.49 -11.33 -0.63
N ALA A 151 18.47 -10.46 -0.89
CA ALA A 151 18.26 -9.11 -1.38
C ALA A 151 19.41 -8.75 -2.33
N GLN A 152 19.11 -8.54 -3.61
CA GLN A 152 20.11 -8.26 -4.62
C GLN A 152 19.62 -7.21 -5.61
N LEU A 153 20.47 -6.23 -5.89
CA LEU A 153 20.26 -5.31 -7.01
C LEU A 153 20.86 -5.91 -8.27
N GLU A 154 20.14 -5.80 -9.38
CA GLU A 154 20.59 -6.29 -10.68
C GLU A 154 20.37 -5.24 -11.77
N ASN A 155 21.30 -5.17 -12.71
CA ASN A 155 20.99 -4.61 -14.01
C ASN A 155 20.35 -5.71 -14.86
N SER A 156 19.23 -5.37 -15.47
CA SER A 156 18.47 -6.28 -16.31
C SER A 156 18.10 -5.63 -17.62
N HIS A 157 18.06 -6.47 -18.66
CA HIS A 157 17.59 -6.08 -19.98
C HIS A 157 16.09 -5.74 -19.97
N PHE A 158 15.71 -4.87 -20.91
CA PHE A 158 14.32 -4.44 -21.11
C PHE A 158 13.32 -5.61 -21.17
N LEU A 159 13.67 -6.73 -21.79
CA LEU A 159 12.78 -7.89 -21.94
C LEU A 159 12.55 -8.63 -20.61
N LYS A 160 13.58 -8.78 -19.78
CA LYS A 160 13.44 -9.35 -18.44
C LYS A 160 12.63 -8.39 -17.56
N ASN A 161 12.84 -7.08 -17.66
CA ASN A 161 11.99 -6.07 -17.00
C ASN A 161 10.52 -6.23 -17.44
N TYR A 162 10.27 -6.40 -18.74
CA TYR A 162 8.92 -6.55 -19.29
C TYR A 162 8.21 -7.82 -18.79
N LEU A 163 8.91 -8.96 -18.76
CA LEU A 163 8.33 -10.21 -18.23
C LEU A 163 8.06 -10.11 -16.73
N VAL A 164 8.91 -9.42 -15.98
CA VAL A 164 8.68 -9.13 -14.56
C VAL A 164 7.43 -8.26 -14.39
N LEU A 165 7.24 -7.24 -15.24
CA LEU A 165 6.02 -6.40 -15.24
C LEU A 165 4.75 -7.22 -15.51
N PHE A 166 4.84 -8.36 -16.20
CA PHE A 166 3.70 -9.25 -16.36
C PHE A 166 3.31 -9.93 -15.04
N ASN A 167 4.30 -10.30 -14.22
CA ASN A 167 4.06 -10.92 -12.92
C ASN A 167 3.34 -9.96 -11.95
N TYR A 168 3.50 -8.64 -12.08
CA TYR A 168 2.73 -7.67 -11.27
C TYR A 168 1.21 -7.87 -11.39
N TRP A 169 0.71 -8.34 -12.55
CA TRP A 169 -0.71 -8.61 -12.78
C TRP A 169 -1.23 -9.86 -12.08
N LEU A 170 -0.36 -10.85 -11.92
CA LEU A 170 -0.70 -12.15 -11.33
C LEU A 170 -0.45 -12.20 -9.83
N GLN A 171 0.22 -11.19 -9.29
CA GLN A 171 0.53 -11.12 -7.88
C GLN A 171 -0.65 -10.67 -7.04
N TYR A 172 -0.58 -11.08 -5.77
CA TYR A 172 -1.55 -10.69 -4.76
C TYR A 172 -1.64 -9.16 -4.66
N GLN A 173 -2.86 -8.66 -4.68
CA GLN A 173 -3.18 -7.27 -4.40
C GLN A 173 -4.09 -7.23 -3.17
N PRO A 174 -3.72 -6.49 -2.11
CA PRO A 174 -4.58 -6.36 -0.94
C PRO A 174 -5.89 -5.66 -1.31
N TRP A 175 -6.92 -5.78 -0.45
CA TRP A 175 -8.16 -5.03 -0.62
C TRP A 175 -7.82 -3.54 -0.70
N SER A 176 -8.12 -2.92 -1.85
CA SER A 176 -8.08 -1.48 -1.99
C SER A 176 -9.50 -0.97 -2.23
N TYR A 177 -9.85 0.17 -1.62
CA TYR A 177 -11.12 0.87 -1.86
C TYR A 177 -11.16 1.55 -3.24
N ARG A 178 -10.22 1.25 -4.13
CA ARG A 178 -10.07 1.92 -5.42
C ARG A 178 -10.52 0.97 -6.52
N SER A 179 -11.47 1.45 -7.33
CA SER A 179 -12.01 0.72 -8.48
C SER A 179 -10.91 0.29 -9.46
N ILE A 180 -11.14 -0.81 -10.19
CA ILE A 180 -10.30 -1.29 -11.30
C ILE A 180 -10.07 -0.17 -12.35
N ASN A 181 -11.02 0.76 -12.47
CA ASN A 181 -10.93 1.91 -13.38
C ASN A 181 -10.04 3.05 -12.86
N HIS A 182 -9.50 2.94 -11.64
CA HIS A 182 -8.70 3.99 -11.04
C HIS A 182 -7.24 3.85 -11.47
N THR A 183 -6.90 4.51 -12.57
CA THR A 183 -5.57 4.49 -13.21
C THR A 183 -4.40 4.89 -12.30
N LYS A 184 -4.65 5.57 -11.17
CA LYS A 184 -3.58 5.92 -10.22
C LYS A 184 -2.92 4.72 -9.55
N LEU A 185 -3.56 3.54 -9.51
CA LEU A 185 -2.98 2.36 -8.86
C LEU A 185 -1.69 1.89 -9.55
N TYR A 186 -1.58 2.16 -10.85
CA TYR A 186 -0.47 1.71 -11.71
C TYR A 186 0.37 2.87 -12.24
N GLN A 187 0.34 4.04 -11.59
CA GLN A 187 1.16 5.19 -12.02
C GLN A 187 2.67 4.91 -11.99
N HIS A 188 3.10 3.95 -11.18
CA HIS A 188 4.48 3.47 -11.12
C HIS A 188 4.81 2.45 -12.22
N LEU A 189 3.79 1.84 -12.85
CA LEU A 189 4.01 0.97 -14.00
C LEU A 189 4.07 1.82 -15.28
N PRO A 190 4.99 1.50 -16.21
CA PRO A 190 5.07 2.21 -17.47
C PRO A 190 3.79 1.97 -18.29
N PHE A 191 3.42 2.95 -19.14
CA PHE A 191 2.16 2.93 -19.91
C PHE A 191 1.94 1.61 -20.67
N TYR A 192 2.97 1.07 -21.31
CA TYR A 192 2.88 -0.17 -22.09
C TYR A 192 2.64 -1.43 -21.24
N ALA A 193 2.89 -1.36 -19.93
CA ALA A 193 2.64 -2.45 -19.00
C ALA A 193 1.26 -2.34 -18.34
N GLN A 194 0.47 -1.30 -18.66
CA GLN A 194 -0.89 -1.15 -18.16
C GLN A 194 -1.84 -2.19 -18.77
N PRO A 195 -2.87 -2.63 -18.03
CA PRO A 195 -3.73 -3.73 -18.46
C PRO A 195 -4.58 -3.31 -19.67
N LEU A 196 -4.90 -2.02 -19.77
CA LEU A 196 -5.58 -1.43 -20.92
C LEU A 196 -4.79 -1.65 -22.22
N VAL A 197 -3.46 -1.52 -22.19
CA VAL A 197 -2.62 -1.72 -23.38
C VAL A 197 -2.68 -3.18 -23.83
N PHE A 198 -2.68 -4.14 -22.89
CA PHE A 198 -2.87 -5.55 -23.22
C PHE A 198 -4.24 -5.84 -23.83
N ILE A 199 -5.31 -5.26 -23.28
CA ILE A 199 -6.66 -5.41 -23.84
C ILE A 199 -6.74 -4.83 -25.25
N LEU A 200 -6.17 -3.63 -25.46
CA LEU A 200 -6.12 -3.00 -26.78
C LEU A 200 -5.31 -3.83 -27.77
N MET A 201 -4.11 -4.28 -27.39
CA MET A 201 -3.28 -5.15 -28.24
C MET A 201 -3.99 -6.46 -28.57
N TRP A 202 -4.67 -7.08 -27.60
CA TRP A 202 -5.47 -8.28 -27.81
C TRP A 202 -6.59 -8.00 -28.81
N LEU A 203 -7.32 -6.90 -28.65
CA LEU A 203 -8.41 -6.51 -29.53
C LEU A 203 -7.93 -6.22 -30.96
N PHE A 204 -6.82 -5.48 -31.12
CA PHE A 204 -6.20 -5.26 -32.43
C PHE A 204 -5.71 -6.56 -33.07
N SER A 205 -5.15 -7.47 -32.28
CA SER A 205 -4.69 -8.78 -32.77
C SER A 205 -5.86 -9.67 -33.18
N ALA A 206 -6.94 -9.67 -32.40
CA ALA A 206 -8.16 -10.39 -32.73
C ALA A 206 -8.78 -9.85 -34.03
N LEU A 207 -8.86 -8.52 -34.18
CA LEU A 207 -9.30 -7.87 -35.42
C LEU A 207 -8.39 -8.23 -36.61
N PHE A 208 -7.07 -8.26 -36.41
CA PHE A 208 -6.12 -8.65 -37.45
C PHE A 208 -6.28 -10.11 -37.87
N ILE A 209 -6.42 -11.04 -36.91
CA ILE A 209 -6.67 -12.46 -37.20
C ILE A 209 -7.97 -12.63 -37.98
N VAL A 210 -9.04 -11.93 -37.59
CA VAL A 210 -10.33 -11.94 -38.31
C VAL A 210 -10.19 -11.35 -39.72
N TYR A 211 -9.37 -10.31 -39.89
CA TYR A 211 -9.07 -9.74 -41.20
C TYR A 211 -8.32 -10.71 -42.12
N VAL A 212 -7.41 -11.53 -41.57
CA VAL A 212 -6.56 -12.47 -42.33
C VAL A 212 -7.29 -13.79 -42.66
N ILE A 213 -8.15 -14.32 -41.76
CA ILE A 213 -8.75 -15.68 -41.87
C ILE A 213 -10.07 -15.72 -42.68
N ASP A 214 -10.28 -14.76 -43.59
CA ASP A 214 -11.45 -14.65 -44.48
C ASP A 214 -12.75 -14.14 -43.81
N LYS A 215 -13.44 -13.22 -44.50
CA LYS A 215 -14.56 -12.41 -43.98
C LYS A 215 -15.78 -13.23 -43.52
N LYS A 216 -15.89 -14.49 -43.94
CA LYS A 216 -17.04 -15.37 -43.64
C LYS A 216 -17.03 -15.93 -42.23
N VAL A 217 -15.89 -15.97 -41.55
CA VAL A 217 -15.77 -16.39 -40.14
C VAL A 217 -15.97 -15.19 -39.16
N GLY A 218 -16.33 -14.03 -39.72
CA GLY A 218 -16.02 -12.70 -39.19
C GLY A 218 -16.57 -12.30 -37.82
N ASN A 219 -17.57 -12.99 -37.28
CA ASN A 219 -18.18 -12.63 -35.99
C ASN A 219 -17.97 -13.68 -34.90
N VAL A 220 -18.04 -14.98 -35.22
CA VAL A 220 -17.94 -16.05 -34.22
C VAL A 220 -16.53 -16.12 -33.63
N THR A 221 -15.49 -16.04 -34.48
CA THR A 221 -14.10 -16.04 -34.01
C THR A 221 -13.78 -14.82 -33.15
N LEU A 222 -14.34 -13.65 -33.51
CA LEU A 222 -14.16 -12.43 -32.72
C LEU A 222 -14.81 -12.56 -31.35
N ILE A 223 -16.05 -13.06 -31.29
CA ILE A 223 -16.75 -13.33 -30.02
C ILE A 223 -15.94 -14.29 -29.17
N VAL A 224 -15.47 -15.41 -29.72
CA VAL A 224 -14.66 -16.40 -28.97
C VAL A 224 -13.38 -15.77 -28.43
N LEU A 225 -12.67 -14.96 -29.23
CA LEU A 225 -11.43 -14.29 -28.79
C LEU A 225 -11.68 -13.26 -27.70
N VAL A 226 -12.74 -12.46 -27.82
CA VAL A 226 -13.12 -11.48 -26.79
C VAL A 226 -13.55 -12.18 -25.51
N THR A 227 -14.38 -13.24 -25.61
CA THR A 227 -14.78 -14.05 -24.45
C THR A 227 -13.60 -14.74 -23.80
N THR A 228 -12.63 -15.24 -24.57
CA THR A 228 -11.43 -15.89 -24.01
C THR A 228 -10.57 -14.91 -23.23
N ALA A 229 -10.36 -13.68 -23.74
CA ALA A 229 -9.66 -12.64 -22.99
C ALA A 229 -10.42 -12.21 -21.73
N TRP A 230 -11.75 -12.12 -21.83
CA TRP A 230 -12.59 -11.81 -20.68
C TRP A 230 -12.46 -12.89 -19.59
N VAL A 231 -12.60 -14.17 -19.96
CA VAL A 231 -12.45 -15.30 -19.05
C VAL A 231 -11.05 -15.32 -18.42
N TYR A 232 -10.01 -14.95 -19.17
CA TYR A 232 -8.66 -14.85 -18.64
C TYR A 232 -8.54 -13.80 -17.53
N LEU A 233 -9.13 -12.60 -17.72
CA LEU A 233 -9.17 -11.57 -16.68
C LEU A 233 -9.95 -12.03 -15.44
N ASP A 234 -11.08 -12.72 -15.64
CA ASP A 234 -11.88 -13.28 -14.55
C ASP A 234 -11.13 -14.35 -13.75
N ILE A 235 -10.34 -15.20 -14.42
CA ILE A 235 -9.50 -16.22 -13.76
C ILE A 235 -8.43 -15.56 -12.87
N ILE A 236 -7.77 -14.49 -13.34
CA ILE A 236 -6.79 -13.74 -12.53
C ILE A 236 -7.46 -13.17 -11.29
N TYR A 237 -8.64 -12.57 -11.45
CA TYR A 237 -9.40 -12.02 -10.33
C TYR A 237 -9.84 -13.11 -9.35
N LEU A 238 -10.32 -14.25 -9.85
CA LEU A 238 -10.74 -15.38 -9.03
C LEU A 238 -9.56 -15.97 -8.25
N HIS A 239 -8.38 -16.07 -8.87
CA HIS A 239 -7.16 -16.52 -8.21
C HIS A 239 -6.80 -15.63 -7.02
N ASN A 240 -6.79 -14.31 -7.22
CA ASN A 240 -6.53 -13.34 -6.14
C ASN A 240 -7.59 -13.43 -5.02
N ASN A 241 -8.87 -13.63 -5.36
CA ASN A 241 -9.91 -13.83 -4.35
C ASN A 241 -9.75 -15.11 -3.55
N VAL A 242 -9.30 -16.20 -4.18
CA VAL A 242 -9.04 -17.47 -3.50
C VAL A 242 -7.91 -17.32 -2.49
N GLN A 243 -6.78 -16.73 -2.90
CA GLN A 243 -5.64 -16.47 -1.98
C GLN A 243 -6.05 -15.59 -0.79
N ARG A 244 -6.86 -14.57 -1.07
CA ARG A 244 -7.38 -13.67 -0.06
C ARG A 244 -8.32 -14.37 0.91
N ASN A 245 -9.21 -15.24 0.41
CA ASN A 245 -10.13 -16.00 1.25
C ASN A 245 -9.40 -17.05 2.08
N SER A 246 -8.39 -17.74 1.52
CA SER A 246 -7.60 -18.70 2.29
C SER A 246 -6.84 -18.00 3.42
N TRP A 247 -6.31 -16.80 3.16
CA TRP A 247 -5.71 -15.99 4.20
C TRP A 247 -6.72 -15.57 5.29
N VAL A 248 -7.87 -15.00 4.90
CA VAL A 248 -8.92 -14.63 5.87
C VAL A 248 -9.32 -15.85 6.70
N GLN A 249 -9.50 -17.02 6.08
CA GLN A 249 -9.77 -18.25 6.81
C GLN A 249 -8.63 -18.60 7.78
N SER A 250 -7.36 -18.52 7.36
CA SER A 250 -6.23 -18.86 8.22
C SER A 250 -6.15 -18.01 9.50
N ILE A 251 -6.55 -16.73 9.43
CA ILE A 251 -6.59 -15.84 10.60
C ILE A 251 -7.84 -16.08 11.43
N TYR A 252 -9.01 -16.09 10.79
CA TYR A 252 -10.28 -16.02 11.53
C TYR A 252 -10.87 -17.39 11.89
N ALA A 253 -10.35 -18.51 11.35
CA ALA A 253 -10.84 -19.85 11.67
C ALA A 253 -10.40 -20.36 13.05
N ASN A 254 -9.23 -19.94 13.55
CA ASN A 254 -8.61 -20.55 14.73
C ASN A 254 -8.91 -19.85 16.07
N GLY A 255 -9.92 -18.98 16.14
CA GLY A 255 -10.45 -18.48 17.41
C GLY A 255 -9.63 -17.38 18.11
N ASP A 256 -8.31 -17.35 17.90
CA ASP A 256 -7.44 -16.21 18.26
C ASP A 256 -7.65 -15.09 17.25
N LYS A 257 -8.79 -14.41 17.38
CA LYS A 257 -9.22 -13.35 16.49
C LYS A 257 -8.49 -12.06 16.88
N PRO A 258 -7.50 -11.56 16.11
CA PRO A 258 -7.31 -10.13 16.09
C PRO A 258 -8.64 -9.54 15.60
N LEU A 259 -9.36 -8.86 16.48
CA LEU A 259 -10.59 -8.16 16.11
C LEU A 259 -10.13 -6.90 15.35
N PRO A 260 -10.22 -6.88 14.00
CA PRO A 260 -9.88 -5.68 13.25
C PRO A 260 -10.75 -4.56 13.79
N ASP A 261 -10.13 -3.43 14.08
CA ASP A 261 -10.78 -2.26 14.69
C ASP A 261 -11.24 -2.42 16.15
N GLU A 262 -10.75 -3.41 16.92
CA GLU A 262 -11.13 -3.49 18.34
C GLU A 262 -10.79 -2.21 19.10
N GLU A 263 -9.59 -1.68 18.85
CA GLU A 263 -9.14 -0.42 19.40
C GLU A 263 -10.01 0.76 18.94
N LEU A 264 -10.30 0.86 17.64
CA LEU A 264 -11.17 1.90 17.10
C LEU A 264 -12.60 1.79 17.64
N ASN A 265 -13.11 0.58 17.83
CA ASN A 265 -14.42 0.31 18.40
C ASN A 265 -14.46 0.64 19.90
N LYS A 266 -13.41 0.30 20.66
CA LYS A 266 -13.23 0.71 22.05
C LYS A 266 -13.19 2.23 22.17
N LEU A 267 -12.41 2.89 21.33
CA LEU A 267 -12.33 4.35 21.24
C LEU A 267 -13.69 4.95 20.88
N ALA A 268 -14.37 4.46 19.85
CA ALA A 268 -15.70 4.95 19.48
C ALA A 268 -16.71 4.78 20.62
N LYS A 269 -16.69 3.65 21.34
CA LYS A 269 -17.53 3.44 22.54
C LYS A 269 -17.16 4.40 23.67
N GLN A 270 -15.87 4.69 23.87
CA GLN A 270 -15.40 5.65 24.86
C GLN A 270 -15.85 7.07 24.52
N VAL A 271 -15.65 7.51 23.27
CA VAL A 271 -16.12 8.80 22.75
C VAL A 271 -17.64 8.92 22.91
N LYS A 272 -18.40 7.89 22.51
CA LYS A 272 -19.86 7.86 22.72
C LYS A 272 -20.25 7.99 24.19
N THR A 273 -19.48 7.39 25.09
CA THR A 273 -19.72 7.49 26.54
C THR A 273 -19.42 8.89 27.06
N LEU A 274 -18.28 9.47 26.67
CA LEU A 274 -17.86 10.83 27.05
C LEU A 274 -18.84 11.89 26.57
N LEU A 275 -19.39 11.72 25.37
CA LEU A 275 -20.43 12.59 24.82
C LEU A 275 -21.84 12.31 25.38
N GLY A 276 -21.99 11.34 26.31
CA GLY A 276 -23.25 11.04 26.99
C GLY A 276 -24.30 10.31 26.13
N LEU A 277 -23.86 9.53 25.14
CA LEU A 277 -24.71 8.95 24.08
C LEU A 277 -25.17 7.51 24.32
N LYS A 278 -24.80 6.89 25.45
CA LYS A 278 -25.11 5.48 25.73
C LYS A 278 -26.60 5.15 25.87
N ASN A 279 -27.47 6.13 26.16
CA ASN A 279 -28.86 5.88 26.60
C ASN A 279 -29.92 6.59 25.73
N ASN A 280 -29.94 6.39 24.42
CA ASN A 280 -31.00 6.90 23.51
C ASN A 280 -31.21 8.43 23.49
N LYS A 281 -30.28 9.24 24.03
CA LYS A 281 -30.27 10.70 23.89
C LYS A 281 -29.71 11.15 22.54
N LEU A 282 -30.10 10.46 21.46
CA LEU A 282 -29.71 10.77 20.08
C LEU A 282 -30.04 12.22 19.69
N ASP A 283 -31.10 12.79 20.27
CA ASP A 283 -31.53 14.16 19.98
C ASP A 283 -30.50 15.23 20.41
N LYS A 284 -29.63 14.95 21.39
CA LYS A 284 -28.59 15.91 21.81
C LYS A 284 -27.49 16.15 20.77
N LEU A 285 -27.29 15.22 19.83
CA LEU A 285 -26.28 15.33 18.77
C LEU A 285 -26.87 15.43 17.36
N LYS A 286 -28.19 15.59 17.22
CA LYS A 286 -28.75 16.01 15.92
C LYS A 286 -28.14 17.33 15.42
N TYR A 287 -27.75 18.20 16.37
CA TYR A 287 -27.27 19.56 16.10
C TYR A 287 -25.75 19.72 16.17
N HIS A 288 -25.00 18.74 16.67
CA HIS A 288 -23.55 18.83 16.83
C HIS A 288 -22.85 17.63 16.17
N LYS A 289 -21.84 17.92 15.36
CA LYS A 289 -21.08 16.93 14.62
C LYS A 289 -19.87 16.44 15.41
N VAL A 290 -19.47 15.20 15.15
CA VAL A 290 -18.15 14.68 15.54
C VAL A 290 -17.27 14.59 14.29
N LEU A 291 -16.35 15.52 14.16
CA LEU A 291 -15.43 15.64 13.05
C LEU A 291 -14.18 14.81 13.35
N ILE A 292 -13.89 13.83 12.51
CA ILE A 292 -12.76 12.91 12.74
C ILE A 292 -11.55 13.38 11.97
N LEU A 293 -10.45 13.57 12.69
CA LEU A 293 -9.12 13.93 12.21
C LEU A 293 -8.18 12.75 12.45
N SER A 294 -7.58 12.23 11.37
CA SER A 294 -6.62 11.13 11.41
C SER A 294 -5.75 11.25 10.17
N SER A 295 -4.45 11.01 10.27
CA SER A 295 -3.55 10.95 9.12
C SER A 295 -3.95 9.81 8.17
N ASP A 296 -4.43 8.70 8.74
CA ASP A 296 -4.89 7.53 8.00
C ASP A 296 -6.38 7.63 7.62
N ARG A 297 -6.68 7.49 6.32
CA ARG A 297 -8.04 7.48 5.76
C ARG A 297 -8.85 6.26 6.19
N TYR A 298 -8.21 5.10 6.37
CA TYR A 298 -8.83 3.87 6.83
C TYR A 298 -9.35 4.04 8.25
N HIS A 299 -8.49 4.42 9.20
CA HIS A 299 -8.88 4.67 10.59
C HIS A 299 -10.01 5.69 10.69
N ARG A 300 -9.93 6.76 9.89
CA ARG A 300 -10.97 7.78 9.85
C ARG A 300 -12.32 7.22 9.41
N ALA A 301 -12.36 6.46 8.31
CA ALA A 301 -13.59 5.85 7.81
C ALA A 301 -14.16 4.80 8.77
N ARG A 302 -13.31 3.96 9.37
CA ARG A 302 -13.74 2.94 10.35
C ARG A 302 -14.23 3.58 11.64
N LEU A 303 -13.61 4.66 12.11
CA LEU A 303 -14.12 5.41 13.26
C LEU A 303 -15.50 6.01 12.97
N ILE A 304 -15.74 6.62 11.81
CA ILE A 304 -17.09 7.10 11.42
C ILE A 304 -18.09 5.94 11.45
N TYR A 305 -17.73 4.79 10.86
CA TYR A 305 -18.57 3.60 10.87
C TYR A 305 -18.91 3.13 12.30
N HIS A 306 -17.92 3.04 13.19
CA HIS A 306 -18.14 2.66 14.58
C HIS A 306 -18.83 3.75 15.41
N MET A 307 -18.80 5.01 14.95
CA MET A 307 -19.50 6.13 15.58
C MET A 307 -20.99 6.16 15.23
N LEU A 308 -21.47 5.45 14.20
CA LEU A 308 -22.89 5.36 13.88
C LEU A 308 -23.73 4.96 15.11
N PRO A 309 -24.90 5.60 15.35
CA PRO A 309 -25.60 6.57 14.50
C PRO A 309 -25.20 8.05 14.71
N VAL A 310 -24.07 8.35 15.35
CA VAL A 310 -23.65 9.74 15.60
C VAL A 310 -23.37 10.46 14.28
N ASN A 311 -23.83 11.72 14.18
CA ASN A 311 -23.54 12.60 13.04
C ASN A 311 -22.03 12.88 13.01
N SER A 312 -21.29 12.09 12.25
CA SER A 312 -19.84 12.12 12.17
C SER A 312 -19.38 12.23 10.73
N SER A 313 -18.33 13.00 10.50
CA SER A 313 -17.80 13.28 9.16
C SER A 313 -16.30 13.54 9.18
N PHE A 314 -15.70 13.60 7.99
CA PHE A 314 -14.30 13.92 7.81
C PHE A 314 -14.04 15.41 8.08
N LEU A 315 -13.00 15.73 8.87
CA LEU A 315 -12.65 17.13 9.16
C LEU A 315 -11.93 17.80 7.98
N ASP A 316 -10.95 17.12 7.39
CA ASP A 316 -10.15 17.63 6.28
C ASP A 316 -10.96 17.81 4.99
N GLU A 317 -11.87 16.88 4.63
CA GLU A 317 -12.76 17.14 3.48
C GLU A 317 -13.71 18.31 3.73
N ALA A 318 -14.13 18.53 4.99
CA ALA A 318 -14.96 19.67 5.35
C ALA A 318 -14.18 21.00 5.23
N ILE A 319 -12.88 20.99 5.50
CA ILE A 319 -11.98 22.15 5.36
C ILE A 319 -11.56 22.36 3.89
N GLU A 320 -11.07 21.32 3.20
CA GLU A 320 -10.50 21.39 1.84
C GLU A 320 -11.50 21.81 0.77
N LYS A 321 -12.76 21.35 0.85
CA LYS A 321 -13.73 21.63 -0.21
C LYS A 321 -14.30 23.05 -0.13
N ASN A 322 -13.86 23.90 0.80
CA ASN A 322 -14.48 25.20 1.10
C ASN A 322 -16.01 25.11 1.23
N VAL A 323 -16.52 23.91 1.54
CA VAL A 323 -17.94 23.71 1.75
C VAL A 323 -18.17 24.39 3.08
N ARG A 324 -18.93 25.48 3.06
CA ARG A 324 -19.48 26.19 4.23
C ARG A 324 -20.42 25.30 5.08
N ALA A 325 -20.11 24.02 5.20
CA ALA A 325 -20.58 23.12 6.24
C ALA A 325 -19.51 23.06 7.35
N THR A 326 -19.04 24.23 7.79
CA THR A 326 -19.32 24.75 9.15
C THR A 326 -18.91 23.77 10.24
N VAL A 327 -17.61 23.80 10.57
CA VAL A 327 -17.20 23.58 11.95
C VAL A 327 -17.93 24.66 12.77
N GLN A 328 -18.87 24.28 13.63
CA GLN A 328 -19.67 25.21 14.42
C GLN A 328 -19.26 25.18 15.89
N PRO A 329 -19.40 26.29 16.63
CA PRO A 329 -19.32 26.26 18.08
C PRO A 329 -20.24 25.17 18.66
N GLY A 330 -19.65 24.29 19.48
CA GLY A 330 -20.33 23.13 20.05
C GLY A 330 -20.11 21.81 19.31
N ASP A 331 -19.56 21.82 18.09
CA ASP A 331 -19.07 20.60 17.43
C ASP A 331 -17.89 20.00 18.20
N TYR A 332 -17.61 18.73 17.93
CA TYR A 332 -16.50 18.00 18.51
C TYR A 332 -15.51 17.59 17.43
N ILE A 333 -14.23 17.69 17.73
CA ILE A 333 -13.15 17.18 16.90
C ILE A 333 -12.51 16.01 17.64
N LEU A 334 -12.48 14.85 17.01
CA LEU A 334 -11.75 13.67 17.46
C LEU A 334 -10.48 13.56 16.63
N SER A 335 -9.33 13.89 17.21
CA SER A 335 -8.04 13.56 16.63
C SER A 335 -7.62 12.16 17.07
N TYR A 336 -7.18 11.33 16.12
CA TYR A 336 -6.71 9.98 16.34
C TYR A 336 -5.44 9.71 15.55
N ASP A 337 -4.46 9.10 16.20
CA ASP A 337 -3.27 8.56 15.57
C ASP A 337 -2.89 7.22 16.24
N PHE A 338 -2.79 6.16 15.45
CA PHE A 338 -2.46 4.83 15.93
C PHE A 338 -1.05 4.75 16.53
N ILE A 339 -0.11 5.56 16.02
CA ILE A 339 1.30 5.56 16.43
C ILE A 339 1.53 6.37 17.72
N GLY A 340 0.50 7.07 18.22
CA GLY A 340 0.55 7.73 19.53
C GLY A 340 0.94 9.20 19.53
N ASN A 341 0.66 9.93 18.44
CA ASN A 341 0.84 11.39 18.36
C ASN A 341 -0.39 12.08 17.77
N PRO A 342 -1.57 11.99 18.41
CA PRO A 342 -2.76 12.69 17.92
C PRO A 342 -2.49 14.20 17.87
N ILE A 343 -3.07 14.87 16.88
CA ILE A 343 -2.99 16.32 16.76
C ILE A 343 -3.76 16.94 17.93
N LYS A 344 -3.03 17.61 18.81
CA LYS A 344 -3.55 18.30 20.00
C LYS A 344 -3.63 19.81 19.76
N PRO A 345 -4.50 20.53 20.48
CA PRO A 345 -4.55 21.98 20.38
C PRO A 345 -3.36 22.61 21.11
N ASP A 346 -2.77 23.64 20.52
CA ASP A 346 -1.76 24.48 21.16
C ASP A 346 -2.43 25.79 21.62
N GLN A 347 -2.30 26.11 22.92
CA GLN A 347 -2.94 27.30 23.53
C GLN A 347 -4.44 27.46 23.23
N GLY A 348 -5.17 26.34 23.11
CA GLY A 348 -6.61 26.34 22.78
C GLY A 348 -6.93 26.56 21.30
N GLN A 349 -5.93 26.43 20.42
CA GLN A 349 -6.07 26.54 18.98
C GLN A 349 -5.63 25.24 18.30
N LEU A 350 -6.47 24.72 17.42
CA LEU A 350 -6.15 23.60 16.57
C LEU A 350 -5.80 24.13 15.17
N ASN A 351 -4.52 23.98 14.80
CA ASN A 351 -4.02 24.38 13.50
C ASN A 351 -4.07 23.17 12.54
N ILE A 352 -4.85 23.30 11.48
CA ILE A 352 -4.98 22.27 10.44
C ILE A 352 -4.76 22.94 9.08
N SER A 353 -3.65 22.59 8.44
CA SER A 353 -3.23 23.18 7.17
C SER A 353 -3.20 24.71 7.26
N THR A 354 -4.14 25.40 6.62
CA THR A 354 -4.24 26.88 6.60
C THR A 354 -5.32 27.43 7.53
N THR A 355 -6.01 26.58 8.29
CA THR A 355 -7.15 26.97 9.15
C THR A 355 -6.80 26.80 10.62
N THR A 356 -7.14 27.80 11.42
CA THR A 356 -7.04 27.77 12.88
C THR A 356 -8.44 27.72 13.47
N ILE A 357 -8.71 26.73 14.32
CA ILE A 357 -10.02 26.53 14.97
C ILE A 357 -9.83 26.71 16.47
N LYS A 358 -10.66 27.53 17.13
CA LYS A 358 -10.59 27.63 18.60
C LYS A 358 -11.31 26.46 19.23
N VAL A 359 -10.60 25.75 20.08
CA VAL A 359 -11.10 24.53 20.69
C VAL A 359 -10.71 24.44 22.16
N LYS A 360 -11.53 23.73 22.92
CA LYS A 360 -11.21 23.30 24.28
C LYS A 360 -11.05 21.79 24.28
N GLU A 361 -9.87 21.31 24.67
CA GLU A 361 -9.67 19.87 24.90
C GLU A 361 -10.54 19.42 26.08
N ILE A 362 -11.34 18.38 25.85
CA ILE A 362 -12.27 17.81 26.85
C ILE A 362 -11.87 16.42 27.32
N ALA A 363 -11.07 15.70 26.53
CA ALA A 363 -10.48 14.43 26.90
C ALA A 363 -9.23 14.17 26.08
N GLN A 364 -8.24 13.50 26.67
CA GLN A 364 -7.03 13.07 25.99
C GLN A 364 -6.64 11.65 26.38
N GLY A 365 -5.94 10.98 25.49
CA GLY A 365 -5.22 9.74 25.71
C GLY A 365 -3.97 9.70 24.84
N ASP A 366 -3.24 8.59 24.90
CA ASP A 366 -1.96 8.45 24.18
C ASP A 366 -2.16 8.51 22.65
N LYS A 367 -3.27 7.96 22.16
CA LYS A 367 -3.59 7.85 20.73
C LYS A 367 -4.74 8.75 20.25
N PHE A 368 -5.36 9.51 21.15
CA PHE A 368 -6.48 10.36 20.78
C PHE A 368 -6.56 11.67 21.58
N SER A 369 -7.17 12.68 20.97
CA SER A 369 -7.59 13.91 21.64
C SER A 369 -9.01 14.25 21.21
N ILE A 370 -9.88 14.59 22.17
CA ILE A 370 -11.23 15.05 21.92
C ILE A 370 -11.32 16.51 22.31
N MET A 371 -11.77 17.30 21.36
CA MET A 371 -11.83 18.75 21.46
C MET A 371 -13.26 19.20 21.19
N ARG A 372 -13.71 20.23 21.91
CA ARG A 372 -14.97 20.91 21.63
C ARG A 372 -14.67 22.24 20.99
N VAL A 373 -15.29 22.53 19.85
CA VAL A 373 -15.17 23.80 19.14
C VAL A 373 -15.83 24.90 19.96
N THR A 374 -15.11 25.98 20.18
CA THR A 374 -15.60 27.15 20.92
C THR A 374 -15.90 28.34 20.03
N GLU A 375 -15.14 28.52 18.94
CA GLU A 375 -15.28 29.63 17.99
C GLU A 375 -14.76 29.26 16.60
#